data_AF-A0A1C6GUU0-F1
#
_entry.id   AF-A0A1C6GUU0-F1
#
_cell.length_a   1.000
_cell.length_b   1.000
_cell.length_c   1.000
_cell.angle_alpha   90.00
_cell.angle_beta   90.00
_cell.angle_gamma   90.00
#
_symmetry.space_group_name_H-M   'P 1'
#
loop_
_entity.id
_entity.type
_entity.pdbx_description
1 polymer ?
#
loop_
_entity_poly.entity_id
_entity_poly.type
_entity_poly.pdbx_seq_one_letter_code
_entity_poly.pdbx_strand_id
1 'polypeptide(L)'
;MMERLKRRRKELGYSYQDLANLTQMSKSTLQRYETGGIKNIPLSKLDVLSQALETSREWLMGWDEKKEASSASRQSDGFFRLKKGLEPYQLSEEDADFLIAVFEAHKQKNT
;
A
#
# COMPACT_ATOMS: atom_id res chain seq x y z
N MET A 1 1.81 14.31 -5.69
CA MET A 1 1.21 14.67 -4.39
C MET A 1 0.46 16.00 -4.40
N MET A 2 1.14 17.13 -4.65
CA MET A 2 0.60 18.51 -4.65
C MET A 2 -0.81 18.62 -5.26
N GLU A 3 -0.96 18.19 -6.51
CA GLU A 3 -2.23 18.24 -7.24
C GLU A 3 -3.31 17.34 -6.65
N ARG A 4 -2.95 16.16 -6.14
CA ARG A 4 -3.90 15.22 -5.51
C ARG A 4 -4.44 15.77 -4.19
N LEU A 5 -3.56 16.39 -3.39
CA LEU A 5 -3.91 17.03 -2.13
C LEU A 5 -4.89 18.19 -2.34
N LYS A 6 -4.54 19.12 -3.24
CA LYS A 6 -5.37 20.27 -3.60
C LYS A 6 -6.72 19.86 -4.18
N ARG A 7 -6.73 18.86 -5.06
CA ARG A 7 -7.95 18.32 -5.65
C ARG A 7 -8.86 17.71 -4.58
N ARG A 8 -8.32 16.81 -3.75
CA ARG A 8 -9.10 16.14 -2.70
C ARG A 8 -9.69 17.12 -1.67
N ARG A 9 -8.90 18.13 -1.26
CA ARG A 9 -9.39 19.19 -0.38
C ARG A 9 -10.59 19.92 -0.98
N LYS A 10 -10.55 20.24 -2.28
CA LYS A 10 -11.65 20.90 -2.98
C LYS A 10 -12.88 20.00 -3.14
N GLU A 11 -12.68 18.71 -3.41
CA GLU A 11 -13.77 17.72 -3.50
C GLU A 11 -14.55 17.63 -2.18
N LEU A 12 -13.85 17.69 -1.05
CA LEU A 12 -14.44 17.70 0.30
C LEU A 12 -14.99 19.06 0.71
N GLY A 13 -14.82 20.11 -0.11
CA GLY A 13 -15.27 21.47 0.22
C GLY A 13 -14.48 22.14 1.35
N TYR A 14 -13.33 21.60 1.76
CA TYR A 14 -12.57 22.13 2.88
C TYR A 14 -11.80 23.41 2.50
N SER A 15 -11.93 24.44 3.33
CA SER A 15 -11.02 25.58 3.29
C SER A 15 -9.65 25.18 3.85
N TYR A 16 -8.64 26.03 3.63
CA TYR A 16 -7.34 25.82 4.28
C TYR A 16 -7.43 25.84 5.81
N GLN A 17 -8.40 26.56 6.37
CA GLN A 17 -8.60 26.63 7.81
C GLN A 17 -9.23 25.34 8.34
N ASP A 18 -10.17 24.76 7.61
CA ASP A 18 -10.81 23.50 7.99
C ASP A 18 -9.79 22.36 7.98
N LEU A 19 -8.99 22.28 6.91
CA LEU A 19 -7.92 21.27 6.84
C LEU A 19 -6.86 21.50 7.93
N ALA A 20 -6.55 22.76 8.27
CA ALA A 20 -5.65 23.09 9.37
C ALA A 20 -6.18 22.58 10.72
N ASN A 21 -7.47 22.78 10.97
CA ASN A 21 -8.14 22.32 12.19
C ASN A 21 -8.14 20.78 12.29
N LEU A 22 -8.43 20.09 11.18
CA LEU A 22 -8.44 18.61 11.11
C LEU A 22 -7.05 18.00 11.30
N THR A 23 -6.03 18.63 10.70
CA THR A 23 -4.66 18.08 10.69
C THR A 23 -3.79 18.58 11.84
N GLN A 24 -4.29 19.52 12.65
CA GLN A 24 -3.51 20.27 13.65
C GLN A 24 -2.25 20.94 13.06
N MET A 25 -2.32 21.32 11.78
CA MET A 25 -1.23 21.97 11.07
C MET A 25 -1.56 23.44 10.80
N SER A 26 -0.54 24.29 10.71
CA SER A 26 -0.78 25.68 10.31
C SER A 26 -1.18 25.79 8.84
N LYS A 27 -2.08 26.73 8.52
CA LYS A 27 -2.50 27.07 7.15
C LYS A 27 -1.30 27.30 6.22
N SER A 28 -0.26 27.97 6.71
CA SER A 28 0.99 28.21 5.94
C SER A 28 1.68 26.89 5.57
N THR A 29 1.72 25.93 6.49
CA THR A 29 2.35 24.62 6.22
C THR A 29 1.58 23.85 5.15
N LEU A 30 0.25 23.83 5.24
CA LEU A 30 -0.61 23.18 4.23
C LEU A 30 -0.46 23.85 2.86
N GLN A 31 -0.41 25.17 2.80
CA GLN A 31 -0.16 25.88 1.54
C GLN A 31 1.21 25.52 0.94
N ARG A 32 2.25 25.39 1.77
CA ARG A 32 3.58 24.94 1.29
C ARG A 32 3.56 23.49 0.79
N TYR A 33 2.70 22.64 1.35
CA TYR A 33 2.46 21.27 0.87
C TYR A 33 1.62 21.18 -0.39
N GLU A 34 0.82 22.18 -0.73
CA GLU A 34 0.09 22.25 -2.01
C GLU A 34 0.90 22.93 -3.11
N THR A 35 1.82 23.84 -2.76
CA THR A 35 2.56 24.68 -3.73
C THR A 35 3.95 24.16 -4.10
N GLY A 36 4.48 23.18 -3.38
CA GLY A 36 5.82 22.64 -3.65
C GLY A 36 6.92 23.17 -2.76
N GLY A 37 6.59 24.10 -1.86
CA GLY A 37 7.55 24.74 -0.96
C GLY A 37 8.15 23.79 0.10
N ILE A 38 7.53 22.64 0.34
CA ILE A 38 8.13 21.52 1.09
C ILE A 38 7.87 20.23 0.29
N LYS A 39 8.94 19.65 -0.24
CA LYS A 39 8.86 18.38 -0.99
C LYS A 39 8.90 17.15 -0.08
N ASN A 40 9.55 17.25 1.07
CA ASN A 40 9.70 16.15 2.02
C ASN A 40 8.73 16.30 3.19
N ILE A 41 7.64 15.53 3.17
CA ILE A 41 6.62 15.53 4.22
C ILE A 41 6.90 14.32 5.14
N PRO A 42 7.08 14.54 6.45
CA PRO A 42 7.24 13.44 7.40
C PRO A 42 6.07 12.45 7.34
N LEU A 43 6.36 11.15 7.43
CA LEU A 43 5.36 10.08 7.44
C LEU A 43 4.22 10.33 8.44
N SER A 44 4.55 10.77 9.66
CA SER A 44 3.54 11.08 10.70
C SER A 44 2.53 12.14 10.25
N LYS A 45 2.97 13.17 9.51
CA LYS A 45 2.07 14.21 8.99
C LYS A 45 1.26 13.71 7.80
N LEU A 46 1.84 12.78 7.05
CA LEU A 46 1.22 12.19 5.89
C LEU A 46 0.07 11.25 6.30
N ASP A 47 0.24 10.49 7.39
CA ASP A 47 -0.83 9.70 7.99
C ASP A 47 -1.99 10.60 8.45
N VAL A 48 -1.70 11.70 9.16
CA VAL A 48 -2.71 12.68 9.59
C VAL A 48 -3.45 13.31 8.41
N LEU A 49 -2.73 13.70 7.34
CA LEU A 49 -3.33 14.23 6.11
C LEU A 49 -4.23 13.21 5.43
N SER A 50 -3.78 11.95 5.36
CA SER A 50 -4.53 10.87 4.73
C SER A 50 -5.86 10.61 5.47
N GLN A 51 -5.84 10.63 6.80
CA GLN A 51 -7.02 10.50 7.65
C GLN A 51 -7.97 11.69 7.46
N ALA A 52 -7.46 12.93 7.51
CA ALA A 52 -8.27 14.15 7.36
C ALA A 52 -8.94 14.27 5.99
N LEU A 53 -8.34 13.68 4.94
CA LEU A 53 -8.84 13.71 3.57
C LEU A 53 -9.58 12.44 3.16
N GLU A 54 -9.74 11.48 4.08
CA GLU A 54 -10.36 10.17 3.83
C GLU A 54 -9.70 9.47 2.63
N THR A 55 -8.37 9.46 2.58
CA THR A 55 -7.58 8.82 1.53
C THR A 55 -6.47 7.97 2.12
N SER A 56 -5.79 7.18 1.27
CA SER A 56 -4.58 6.49 1.66
C SER A 56 -3.33 7.33 1.40
N ARG A 57 -2.31 7.14 2.24
CA ARG A 57 -0.98 7.74 2.06
C ARG A 57 -0.37 7.43 0.70
N GLU A 58 -0.58 6.20 0.22
CA GLU A 58 -0.11 5.72 -1.08
C GLU A 58 -0.78 6.47 -2.22
N TRP A 59 -2.09 6.72 -2.14
CA TRP A 59 -2.82 7.48 -3.16
C TRP A 59 -2.37 8.94 -3.19
N LEU A 60 -2.16 9.55 -2.02
CA LEU A 60 -1.69 10.92 -1.88
C LEU A 60 -0.32 11.10 -2.54
N MET A 61 0.58 10.14 -2.32
CA MET A 61 1.91 10.10 -2.91
C MET A 61 1.92 9.66 -4.38
N GLY A 62 0.84 9.03 -4.87
CA GLY A 62 0.79 8.44 -6.21
C GLY A 62 1.56 7.12 -6.31
N TRP A 63 1.81 6.45 -5.19
CA TRP A 63 2.44 5.12 -5.16
C TRP A 63 1.48 4.00 -5.55
N ASP A 64 0.17 4.28 -5.52
CA ASP A 64 -0.87 3.34 -5.94
C ASP A 64 -0.78 3.01 -7.45
N GLU A 65 -0.47 3.99 -8.30
CA GLU A 65 -0.25 3.75 -9.75
C GLU A 65 0.98 2.88 -10.01
N LYS A 66 1.92 2.80 -9.06
CA LYS A 66 3.08 1.92 -9.15
C LYS A 66 2.74 0.48 -8.79
N LYS A 67 1.61 0.21 -8.11
CA LYS A 67 1.15 -1.16 -7.79
C LYS A 67 0.57 -1.89 -8.99
N GLU A 68 -0.02 -1.20 -9.97
CA GLU A 68 -0.48 -1.85 -11.21
C GLU A 68 0.69 -2.44 -12.02
N ALA A 69 1.90 -1.87 -11.90
CA ALA A 69 3.10 -2.41 -12.54
C ALA A 69 3.90 -3.41 -11.67
N SER A 70 3.56 -3.58 -10.39
CA SER A 70 4.35 -4.39 -9.44
C SER A 70 3.57 -5.38 -8.58
N SER A 71 2.25 -5.47 -8.73
CA SER A 71 1.41 -6.47 -8.05
C SER A 71 1.27 -7.80 -8.80
N ALA A 72 1.91 -7.94 -9.96
CA ALA A 72 1.98 -9.22 -10.69
C ALA A 72 3.02 -10.22 -10.15
N SER A 73 3.62 -10.02 -8.97
CA SER A 73 4.45 -11.08 -8.37
C SER A 73 4.49 -11.04 -6.85
N ARG A 74 3.68 -11.92 -6.22
CA ARG A 74 4.07 -12.69 -5.02
C ARG A 74 3.07 -13.78 -4.59
N GLN A 75 2.12 -14.15 -5.43
CA GLN A 75 1.79 -15.56 -5.56
C GLN A 75 2.51 -15.99 -6.83
N SER A 76 3.65 -16.65 -6.69
CA SER A 76 4.43 -17.10 -7.83
C SER A 76 3.54 -17.95 -8.72
N ASP A 77 3.67 -17.83 -10.04
CA ASP A 77 3.02 -18.75 -10.99
C ASP A 77 3.24 -20.21 -10.58
N GLY A 78 4.37 -20.52 -9.93
CA GLY A 78 4.67 -21.81 -9.32
C GLY A 78 3.69 -22.24 -8.23
N PHE A 79 3.32 -21.36 -7.29
CA PHE A 79 2.35 -21.68 -6.23
C PHE A 79 0.96 -21.98 -6.80
N PHE A 80 0.51 -21.15 -7.75
CA PHE A 80 -0.79 -21.36 -8.39
C PHE A 80 -0.82 -22.64 -9.23
N ARG A 81 0.25 -22.93 -9.98
CA ARG A 81 0.39 -24.18 -10.76
C ARG A 81 0.46 -25.41 -9.87
N LEU A 82 1.18 -25.32 -8.75
CA LEU A 82 1.28 -26.40 -7.78
C LEU A 82 -0.09 -26.68 -7.16
N LYS A 83 -0.78 -25.66 -6.64
CA LYS A 83 -2.10 -25.79 -6.05
C LYS A 83 -3.10 -26.42 -7.04
N LYS A 84 -3.16 -25.92 -8.27
CA LYS A 84 -4.03 -26.44 -9.33
C LYS A 84 -3.70 -27.88 -9.73
N GLY A 85 -2.41 -28.25 -9.78
CA GLY A 85 -1.99 -29.61 -10.08
C GLY A 85 -2.34 -30.63 -8.98
N LEU A 86 -2.51 -30.16 -7.74
CA LEU A 86 -2.85 -30.98 -6.59
C LEU A 86 -4.36 -31.06 -6.31
N GLU A 87 -5.18 -30.18 -6.90
CA GLU A 87 -6.65 -30.22 -6.78
C GLU A 87 -7.29 -31.60 -7.05
N PRO A 88 -6.87 -32.39 -8.07
CA PRO A 88 -7.48 -33.70 -8.35
C PRO A 88 -7.25 -34.74 -7.25
N TYR A 89 -6.25 -34.51 -6.40
CA TYR A 89 -5.85 -35.45 -5.34
C TYR A 89 -6.52 -35.13 -4.00
N GLN A 90 -7.36 -34.08 -3.93
CA GLN A 90 -8.11 -33.68 -2.73
C GLN A 90 -7.25 -33.61 -1.46
N LEU A 91 -6.01 -33.15 -1.59
CA LEU A 91 -5.13 -32.98 -0.43
C LEU A 91 -5.74 -31.95 0.53
N SER A 92 -5.77 -32.31 1.81
CA SER A 92 -6.13 -31.36 2.86
C SER A 92 -5.02 -30.32 3.04
N GLU A 93 -5.33 -29.19 3.69
CA GLU A 93 -4.31 -28.17 3.99
C GLU A 93 -3.16 -28.75 4.82
N GLU A 94 -3.44 -29.76 5.66
CA GLU A 94 -2.44 -30.45 6.48
C GLU A 94 -1.46 -31.29 5.64
N ASP A 95 -1.94 -31.94 4.57
CA ASP A 95 -1.10 -32.74 3.68
C ASP A 95 -0.19 -31.84 2.81
N ALA A 96 -0.64 -30.64 2.46
CA ALA A 96 0.15 -29.67 1.72
C ALA A 96 1.34 -29.16 2.56
N ASP A 97 1.11 -28.87 3.84
CA ASP A 97 2.16 -28.48 4.79
C ASP A 97 3.19 -29.61 4.98
N PHE A 98 2.72 -30.87 5.04
CA PHE A 98 3.61 -32.03 5.10
C PHE A 98 4.51 -32.13 3.86
N LEU A 99 3.96 -31.94 2.65
CA LEU A 99 4.73 -31.97 1.41
C LEU A 99 5.79 -30.86 1.35
N ILE A 100 5.47 -29.65 1.83
CA ILE A 100 6.42 -28.54 1.92
C ILE A 100 7.56 -28.88 2.89
N ALA A 101 7.23 -29.44 4.05
CA ALA A 101 8.23 -29.87 5.03
C ALA A 101 9.16 -30.96 4.49
N VAL A 102 8.63 -31.95 3.77
CA VAL A 102 9.42 -33.02 3.13
C VAL A 102 10.35 -32.44 2.07
N PHE A 103 9.89 -31.49 1.26
CA PHE A 103 10.71 -30.84 0.23
C PHE A 103 11.86 -30.01 0.81
N GLU A 104 11.62 -29.20 1.84
CA GLU A 104 12.68 -28.43 2.51
C GLU A 104 13.71 -29.34 3.18
N ALA A 105 13.28 -30.44 3.80
CA ALA A 105 14.18 -31.44 4.35
C ALA A 105 15.05 -32.13 3.28
N HIS A 106 14.51 -32.34 2.08
CA HIS A 106 15.26 -32.91 0.95
C HIS A 106 16.28 -31.92 0.37
N LYS A 107 15.94 -30.62 0.30
CA LYS A 107 16.85 -29.57 -0.19
C LYS A 107 18.07 -29.40 0.72
N GLN A 108 17.87 -29.50 2.04
CA GLN A 108 18.95 -29.39 3.03
C GLN A 108 19.91 -30.59 3.05
N LYS A 109 19.46 -31.78 2.63
CA LYS A 109 20.32 -32.98 2.57
C LYS A 109 21.13 -33.11 1.28
N ASN A 110 20.79 -32.35 0.24
CA ASN A 110 21.45 -32.40 -1.08
C ASN A 110 22.19 -31.10 -1.44
N THR A 111 22.52 -30.26 -0.45
CA THR A 111 23.42 -29.10 -0.59
C THR A 111 24.69 -29.34 0.21
#